data_AF-A0A5J5RLV4-F1
#
_entry.id   AF-A0A5J5RLV4-F1
#
_cell.length_a   1.000
_cell.length_b   1.000
_cell.length_c   1.000
_cell.angle_alpha   90.00
_cell.angle_beta   90.00
_cell.angle_gamma   90.00
#
_symmetry.space_group_name_H-M   'P 1'
#
loop_
_entity.id
_entity.type
_entity.pdbx_description
1 polymer ?
#
loop_
_entity_poly.entity_id
_entity_poly.type
_entity_poly.pdbx_seq_one_letter_code
_entity_poly.pdbx_strand_id
1 'polypeptide(L)'
;MVDKFIVSDIERTTNTITSYQAHKILFLTIGPKDFLVHHAISLGLHTTTLILVNGTLDARGSKLMSNKEDFDYSFPCDGPGREGTCDISVCDAFYLAVFWMLNTIGWVTFYWNWKHITLSSHI
;
A
#
# COMPACT_ATOMS: atom_id res chain seq x y z
N MET A 1 0.03 -23.06 53.56
CA MET A 1 0.66 -23.68 52.37
C MET A 1 -0.21 -23.57 51.11
N VAL A 2 -1.54 -23.43 51.26
CA VAL A 2 -2.50 -23.31 50.15
C VAL A 2 -2.44 -21.95 49.44
N ASP A 3 -2.10 -20.86 50.14
CA ASP A 3 -2.12 -19.49 49.57
C ASP A 3 -1.06 -19.24 48.50
N LYS A 4 0.16 -19.77 48.67
CA LYS A 4 1.24 -19.57 47.67
C LYS A 4 1.02 -20.39 46.40
N PHE A 5 0.35 -21.53 46.51
CA PHE A 5 0.05 -22.40 45.36
C PHE A 5 -1.02 -21.77 44.47
N ILE A 6 -2.14 -21.33 45.07
CA ILE A 6 -3.24 -20.66 44.36
C ILE A 6 -2.78 -19.35 43.70
N VAL A 7 -1.98 -18.53 44.38
CA VAL A 7 -1.44 -17.28 43.81
C VAL A 7 -0.55 -17.56 42.59
N SER A 8 0.28 -18.61 42.62
CA SER A 8 1.13 -18.99 41.48
C SER A 8 0.34 -19.49 40.26
N ASP A 9 -0.80 -20.14 40.48
CA ASP A 9 -1.70 -20.58 39.40
C ASP A 9 -2.54 -19.43 38.85
N ILE A 10 -2.94 -18.46 39.68
CA ILE A 10 -3.59 -17.20 39.24
C ILE A 10 -2.61 -16.34 38.43
N GLU A 11 -1.35 -16.22 38.86
CA GLU A 11 -0.32 -15.49 38.11
C GLU A 11 0.01 -16.21 36.78
N ARG A 12 0.01 -17.55 36.77
CA ARG A 12 0.18 -18.35 35.55
C ARG A 12 -1.01 -18.24 34.59
N THR A 13 -2.25 -18.20 35.10
CA THR A 13 -3.46 -18.04 34.28
C THR A 13 -3.64 -16.61 33.78
N THR A 14 -3.33 -15.60 34.59
CA THR A 14 -3.34 -14.20 34.15
C THR A 14 -2.28 -13.95 33.08
N ASN A 15 -1.08 -14.53 33.20
CA ASN A 15 -0.04 -14.45 32.17
C ASN A 15 -0.38 -15.21 30.87
N THR A 16 -1.09 -16.35 30.95
CA THR A 16 -1.57 -17.03 29.74
C THR A 16 -2.75 -16.32 29.10
N ILE A 17 -3.65 -15.71 29.87
CA ILE A 17 -4.75 -14.88 29.33
C ILE A 17 -4.19 -13.60 28.68
N THR A 18 -3.26 -12.89 29.33
CA THR A 18 -2.66 -11.68 28.74
C THR A 18 -1.87 -11.99 27.48
N SER A 19 -1.14 -13.10 27.42
CA SER A 19 -0.47 -13.55 26.20
C SER A 19 -1.45 -14.00 25.10
N TYR A 20 -2.57 -14.65 25.43
CA TYR A 20 -3.62 -14.98 24.45
C TYR A 20 -4.32 -13.74 23.89
N GLN A 21 -4.62 -12.76 24.74
CA GLN A 21 -5.23 -11.49 24.32
C GLN A 21 -4.25 -10.64 23.50
N ALA A 22 -2.96 -10.63 23.87
CA ALA A 22 -1.89 -9.99 23.07
C ALA A 22 -1.72 -10.68 21.71
N HIS A 23 -1.83 -12.01 21.64
CA HIS A 23 -1.72 -12.77 20.39
C HIS A 23 -2.89 -12.49 19.43
N LYS A 24 -4.09 -12.20 19.94
CA LYS A 24 -5.25 -11.78 19.13
C LYS A 24 -5.09 -10.41 18.46
N ILE A 25 -4.31 -9.51 19.07
CA ILE A 25 -3.98 -8.20 18.49
C ILE A 25 -2.87 -8.35 17.45
N LEU A 26 -1.94 -9.30 17.66
CA LEU A 26 -0.83 -9.59 16.76
C LEU A 26 -1.27 -10.28 15.45
N PHE A 27 -2.28 -11.15 15.51
CA PHE A 27 -2.85 -11.83 14.33
C PHE A 27 -4.37 -11.81 14.35
N LEU A 28 -4.94 -10.93 13.53
CA LEU A 28 -6.38 -10.79 13.36
C LEU A 28 -6.96 -11.91 12.49
N THR A 29 -8.19 -12.35 12.79
CA THR A 29 -8.90 -13.32 11.95
C THR A 29 -9.18 -12.71 10.58
N ILE A 30 -8.63 -13.34 9.54
CA ILE A 30 -8.80 -12.97 8.13
C ILE A 30 -10.04 -13.65 7.58
N GLY A 31 -10.94 -12.86 6.99
CA GLY A 31 -12.11 -13.34 6.25
C GLY A 31 -11.98 -13.12 4.74
N PRO A 32 -12.97 -13.59 3.95
CA PRO A 32 -12.96 -13.44 2.49
C PRO A 32 -13.02 -11.97 2.02
N LYS A 33 -13.59 -11.07 2.83
CA LYS A 33 -13.57 -9.62 2.55
C LYS A 33 -12.15 -9.05 2.63
N ASP A 34 -11.35 -9.51 3.59
CA ASP A 34 -9.97 -9.06 3.75
C ASP A 34 -9.13 -9.48 2.52
N PHE A 35 -9.39 -10.66 1.94
CA PHE A 35 -8.72 -11.12 0.71
C PHE A 35 -8.88 -10.16 -0.47
N LEU A 36 -10.11 -9.69 -0.75
CA LEU A 36 -10.38 -8.75 -1.84
C LEU A 36 -9.64 -7.42 -1.65
N VAL A 37 -9.60 -6.90 -0.42
CA VAL A 37 -8.91 -5.64 -0.13
C VAL A 37 -7.41 -5.78 -0.30
N HIS A 38 -6.83 -6.91 0.12
CA HIS A 38 -5.40 -7.18 -0.10
C HIS A 38 -5.05 -7.29 -1.60
N HIS A 39 -5.96 -7.83 -2.43
CA HIS A 39 -5.78 -7.83 -3.88
C HIS A 39 -5.84 -6.42 -4.47
N ALA A 40 -6.76 -5.57 -4.00
CA ALA A 40 -6.83 -4.17 -4.42
C ALA A 40 -5.57 -3.39 -4.05
N ILE A 41 -5.02 -3.61 -2.84
CA ILE A 41 -3.75 -2.99 -2.41
C ILE A 41 -2.59 -3.49 -3.26
N SER A 42 -2.52 -4.80 -3.54
CA SER A 42 -1.52 -5.38 -4.42
C SER A 42 -1.59 -4.76 -5.82
N LEU A 43 -2.79 -4.60 -6.37
CA LEU A 43 -2.99 -3.93 -7.66
C LEU A 43 -2.43 -2.50 -7.62
N GLY A 44 -2.75 -1.72 -6.59
CA GLY A 44 -2.23 -0.36 -6.41
C GLY A 44 -0.71 -0.27 -6.32
N LEU A 45 -0.08 -1.23 -5.62
CA LEU A 45 1.39 -1.32 -5.53
C LEU A 45 2.02 -1.68 -6.89
N HIS A 46 1.44 -2.65 -7.60
CA HIS A 46 1.94 -3.06 -8.91
C HIS A 46 1.75 -1.94 -9.94
N THR A 47 0.62 -1.25 -9.96
CA THR A 47 0.39 -0.12 -10.88
C THR A 47 1.34 1.03 -10.59
N THR A 48 1.52 1.42 -9.32
CA THR A 48 2.47 2.48 -8.93
C THR A 48 3.90 2.13 -9.36
N THR A 49 4.32 0.88 -9.12
CA THR A 49 5.65 0.41 -9.51
C THR A 49 5.79 0.36 -11.03
N LEU A 50 4.77 -0.11 -11.75
CA LEU A 50 4.79 -0.17 -13.21
C LEU A 50 4.93 1.22 -13.82
N ILE A 51 4.24 2.23 -13.29
CA ILE A 51 4.33 3.61 -13.79
C ILE A 51 5.75 4.17 -13.58
N LEU A 52 6.32 4.01 -12.38
CA LEU A 52 7.68 4.49 -12.07
C LEU A 52 8.75 3.76 -12.89
N VAL A 53 8.64 2.44 -13.03
CA VAL A 53 9.59 1.65 -13.81
C VAL A 53 9.47 2.01 -15.29
N ASN A 54 8.25 2.13 -15.83
CA ASN A 54 8.07 2.53 -17.22
C ASN A 54 8.61 3.94 -17.47
N GLY A 55 8.31 4.91 -16.59
CA GLY A 55 8.80 6.27 -16.70
C GLY A 55 10.33 6.40 -16.67
N THR A 56 11.00 5.56 -15.88
CA THR A 56 12.47 5.55 -15.81
C THR A 56 13.12 4.80 -16.97
N LEU A 57 12.52 3.72 -17.47
CA LEU A 57 13.00 3.00 -18.64
C LEU A 57 12.83 3.84 -19.93
N ASP A 58 11.71 4.55 -20.07
CA ASP A 58 11.42 5.45 -21.20
C ASP A 58 11.99 6.87 -21.00
N ALA A 59 12.87 7.08 -20.02
CA ALA A 59 13.42 8.41 -19.73
C ALA A 59 14.40 8.88 -20.81
N ARG A 60 15.19 7.97 -21.39
CA ARG A 60 16.18 8.32 -22.43
C ARG A 60 15.58 8.35 -23.84
N GLY A 61 14.54 7.57 -24.07
CA GLY A 61 13.87 7.50 -25.35
C GLY A 61 12.88 6.35 -25.36
N SER A 62 11.78 6.54 -26.09
CA SER A 62 10.79 5.53 -26.38
C SER A 62 10.66 5.33 -27.89
N LYS A 63 9.89 4.34 -28.32
CA LYS A 63 9.57 4.15 -29.74
C LYS A 63 8.84 5.36 -30.33
N LEU A 64 8.04 6.05 -29.51
CA LEU A 64 7.29 7.24 -29.94
C LEU A 64 8.21 8.46 -30.07
N MET A 65 9.09 8.66 -29.09
CA MET A 65 10.04 9.78 -29.04
C MET A 65 11.43 9.29 -28.63
N SER A 66 12.33 9.16 -29.61
CA SER A 66 13.64 8.53 -29.42
C SER A 66 14.71 9.47 -28.86
N ASN A 67 14.50 10.78 -28.96
CA ASN A 67 15.42 11.83 -28.49
C ASN A 67 14.96 12.45 -27.15
N LYS A 68 14.38 11.64 -26.26
CA LYS A 68 13.85 12.15 -24.99
C LYS A 68 14.95 12.59 -24.03
N GLU A 69 16.15 12.01 -24.15
CA GLU A 69 17.33 12.40 -23.37
C GLU A 69 17.85 13.82 -23.65
N ASP A 70 17.54 14.40 -24.81
CA ASP A 70 17.92 15.77 -25.17
C ASP A 70 17.02 16.82 -24.47
N PHE A 71 15.90 16.37 -23.90
CA PHE A 71 14.97 17.20 -23.15
C PHE A 71 15.19 17.06 -21.64
N ASP A 72 14.74 18.08 -20.91
CA ASP A 72 14.77 18.08 -19.45
C ASP A 72 13.84 17.01 -18.85
N TYR A 73 13.98 16.74 -17.55
CA TYR A 73 13.09 15.83 -16.81
C TYR A 73 11.60 16.22 -16.89
N SER A 74 11.33 17.52 -17.02
CA SER A 74 9.99 18.11 -17.05
C SER A 74 9.84 18.99 -18.29
N PHE A 75 8.98 18.59 -19.22
CA PHE A 75 8.61 19.36 -20.41
C PHE A 75 7.14 19.06 -20.76
N PRO A 76 6.41 19.99 -21.40
CA PRO A 76 4.97 19.84 -21.59
C PRO A 76 4.57 18.78 -22.63
N CYS A 77 5.21 18.79 -23.81
CA CYS A 77 4.99 17.85 -24.91
C CYS A 77 5.99 18.11 -26.05
N ASP A 78 6.06 17.20 -27.02
CA ASP A 78 6.76 17.34 -28.32
C ASP A 78 5.76 17.68 -29.45
N GLY A 79 4.82 18.59 -29.15
CA GLY A 79 3.80 19.05 -30.08
C GLY A 79 2.73 17.99 -30.46
N PRO A 80 1.81 18.34 -31.37
CA PRO A 80 0.67 17.49 -31.76
C PRO A 80 1.02 16.39 -32.78
N GLY A 81 2.29 16.27 -33.19
CA GLY A 81 2.73 15.23 -34.11
C GLY A 81 2.58 13.83 -33.52
N ARG A 82 2.62 12.80 -34.38
CA ARG A 82 2.64 11.37 -33.98
C ARG A 82 1.49 10.96 -33.05
N GLU A 83 0.26 11.35 -33.40
CA GLU A 83 -0.97 11.02 -32.62
C GLU A 83 -1.08 11.76 -31.27
N GLY A 84 -0.13 12.65 -30.97
CA GLY A 84 -0.06 13.47 -29.75
C GLY A 84 0.95 12.93 -28.73
N THR A 85 1.68 13.83 -28.08
CA THR A 85 2.72 13.51 -27.09
C THR A 85 2.42 14.09 -25.71
N CYS A 86 1.12 14.20 -25.38
CA CYS A 86 0.68 14.66 -24.06
C CYS A 86 1.18 13.71 -22.97
N ASP A 87 1.55 14.27 -21.81
CA ASP A 87 1.98 13.54 -20.62
C ASP A 87 3.15 12.56 -20.87
N ILE A 88 4.02 12.87 -21.82
CA ILE A 88 5.14 12.00 -22.21
C ILE A 88 6.39 12.21 -21.34
N SER A 89 6.47 13.28 -20.56
CA SER A 89 7.67 13.58 -19.78
C SER A 89 7.84 12.62 -18.60
N VAL A 90 9.04 12.56 -18.03
CA VAL A 90 9.29 11.72 -16.84
C VAL A 90 8.59 12.32 -15.62
N CYS A 91 8.47 13.65 -15.57
CA CYS A 91 7.70 14.36 -14.56
C CYS A 91 6.20 13.97 -14.57
N ASP A 92 5.60 13.80 -15.75
CA ASP A 92 4.21 13.39 -15.88
C ASP A 92 3.98 11.96 -15.38
N ALA A 93 4.95 11.06 -15.65
CA ALA A 93 4.94 9.72 -15.08
C ALA A 93 5.06 9.74 -13.55
N PHE A 94 5.88 10.63 -12.98
CA PHE A 94 5.95 10.83 -11.52
C PHE A 94 4.64 11.36 -10.95
N TYR A 95 4.00 12.33 -11.61
CA TYR A 95 2.69 12.85 -11.22
C TYR A 95 1.63 11.73 -11.17
N LEU A 96 1.56 10.90 -12.21
CA LEU A 96 0.64 9.77 -12.27
C LEU A 96 0.95 8.72 -11.18
N ALA A 97 2.23 8.48 -10.88
CA ALA A 97 2.64 7.59 -9.80
C ALA A 97 2.21 8.10 -8.42
N VAL A 98 2.31 9.41 -8.15
CA VAL A 98 1.86 10.01 -6.89
C VAL A 98 0.35 9.84 -6.71
N PHE A 99 -0.44 10.01 -7.77
CA PHE A 99 -1.88 9.76 -7.71
C PHE A 99 -2.20 8.32 -7.28
N TRP A 100 -1.53 7.34 -7.90
CA TRP A 100 -1.72 5.92 -7.57
C TRP A 100 -1.18 5.55 -6.19
N MET A 101 -0.07 6.16 -5.77
CA MET A 101 0.47 6.00 -4.42
C MET A 101 -0.53 6.50 -3.38
N LEU A 102 -1.08 7.70 -3.53
CA LEU A 102 -2.07 8.26 -2.61
C LEU A 102 -3.35 7.42 -2.60
N ASN A 103 -3.78 6.89 -3.74
CA ASN A 103 -4.89 5.95 -3.80
C ASN A 103 -4.61 4.69 -2.96
N THR A 104 -3.44 4.08 -3.15
CA THR A 104 -3.01 2.87 -2.42
C THR A 104 -2.93 3.11 -0.91
N ILE A 105 -2.34 4.24 -0.50
CA ILE A 105 -2.28 4.65 0.92
C ILE A 105 -3.70 4.86 1.47
N GLY A 106 -4.60 5.47 0.68
CA GLY A 106 -6.01 5.62 1.03
C GLY A 106 -6.70 4.27 1.29
N TRP A 107 -6.50 3.28 0.41
CA TRP A 107 -7.04 1.93 0.61
C TRP A 107 -6.51 1.26 1.88
N VAL A 108 -5.19 1.32 2.12
CA VAL A 108 -4.55 0.71 3.29
C VAL A 108 -5.07 1.34 4.59
N THR A 109 -5.08 2.68 4.66
CA THR A 109 -5.54 3.42 5.84
C THR A 109 -7.03 3.23 6.08
N PHE A 110 -7.85 3.23 5.03
CA PHE A 110 -9.29 2.97 5.16
C PHE A 110 -9.56 1.55 5.67
N TYR A 111 -8.87 0.56 5.11
CA TYR A 111 -8.96 -0.84 5.56
C TYR A 111 -8.59 -0.99 7.04
N TRP A 112 -7.46 -0.40 7.44
CA TRP A 112 -6.99 -0.40 8.82
C TRP A 112 -8.02 0.22 9.77
N ASN A 113 -8.45 1.45 9.48
CA ASN A 113 -9.44 2.15 10.29
C ASN A 113 -10.74 1.35 10.42
N TRP A 114 -11.26 0.83 9.31
CA TRP A 114 -12.49 0.04 9.32
C TRP A 114 -12.35 -1.25 10.15
N LYS A 115 -11.22 -1.96 10.06
CA LYS A 115 -10.98 -3.18 10.83
C LYS A 115 -10.90 -2.90 12.33
N HIS A 116 -10.19 -1.84 12.74
CA HIS A 116 -10.07 -1.45 14.15
C HIS A 116 -11.36 -0.94 14.77
N ILE A 117 -12.18 -0.19 14.03
CA ILE A 117 -13.51 0.23 14.48
C ILE A 117 -14.40 -1.00 14.71
N THR A 118 -14.41 -1.96 13.76
CA THR A 118 -15.25 -3.17 13.85
C THR A 118 -14.86 -4.05 15.05
N LEU A 119 -13.57 -4.16 15.35
CA LEU A 119 -13.09 -4.86 16.55
C LEU A 119 -13.51 -4.15 17.84
N SER A 120 -13.41 -2.82 17.87
CA SER A 120 -13.78 -2.01 19.04
C SER A 120 -15.28 -2.02 19.30
N SER A 121 -16.12 -2.24 18.28
CA SER A 121 -17.57 -2.37 18.42
C SER A 121 -18.05 -3.77 18.83
N HIS A 122 -17.17 -4.78 18.80
CA HIS A 122 -17.50 -6.17 19.12
C HIS A 122 -17.03 -6.61 20.52
N ILE A 123 -16.61 -5.65 21.35
CA ILE A 123 -16.36 -5.74 22.79
C ILE A 123 -17.45 -4.93 23.49
#